data_AF-A0A0D2U156-F1
#
_entry.id   AF-A0A0D2U156-F1
#
_cell.length_a   1.000
_cell.length_b   1.000
_cell.length_c   1.000
_cell.angle_alpha   90.00
_cell.angle_beta   90.00
_cell.angle_gamma   90.00
#
_symmetry.space_group_name_H-M   'P 1'
#
loop_
_entity.id
_entity.type
_entity.pdbx_description
1 polymer ?
#
loop_
_entity_poly.entity_id
_entity_poly.type
_entity_poly.pdbx_seq_one_letter_code
_entity_poly.pdbx_strand_id
1 'polypeptide(L)'
;MVSNVYKIQNQNGLISDHVIVNLLVAGFTGREIQDAIAILIFSISKHFIGDPLHIKVRNLELLSNLKCKKLTDFKWYKDVFMTKVMQRSDNQQPFWKEKFLAGLPTLLGEKVRNQIRENYGGIIPYKKLKYGELISFTQKEGLKICQDLKLQKQLKKERYVERN
;
A
#
# COMPACT_ATOMS: atom_id res chain seq x y z
N MET A 1 -1.89 -23.31 -43.83
CA MET A 1 -3.07 -22.59 -43.33
C MET A 1 -2.74 -22.04 -41.95
N VAL A 2 -2.96 -20.75 -41.76
CA VAL A 2 -2.42 -19.93 -40.65
C VAL A 2 -3.53 -19.58 -39.65
N SER A 3 -3.21 -19.68 -38.35
CA SER A 3 -3.85 -19.03 -37.18
C SER A 3 -5.25 -19.55 -36.74
N ASN A 4 -5.61 -19.67 -35.46
CA ASN A 4 -5.46 -18.70 -34.38
C ASN A 4 -5.16 -19.30 -32.98
N VAL A 5 -4.09 -18.78 -32.40
CA VAL A 5 -3.81 -18.76 -30.95
C VAL A 5 -4.61 -17.61 -30.34
N TYR A 6 -5.49 -17.88 -29.38
CA TYR A 6 -6.16 -16.84 -28.62
C TYR A 6 -5.16 -16.12 -27.71
N LYS A 7 -4.62 -14.99 -28.19
CA LYS A 7 -3.96 -13.99 -27.36
C LYS A 7 -5.00 -13.31 -26.49
N ILE A 8 -4.89 -13.47 -25.17
CA ILE A 8 -5.57 -12.59 -24.21
C ILE A 8 -4.53 -11.56 -23.77
N GLN A 9 -4.62 -10.36 -24.36
CA GLN A 9 -4.05 -9.15 -23.76
C GLN A 9 -5.17 -8.49 -22.96
N ASN A 10 -5.01 -8.39 -21.64
CA ASN A 10 -5.87 -7.54 -20.83
C ASN A 10 -5.03 -6.46 -20.17
N GLN A 11 -5.14 -5.25 -20.71
CA GLN A 11 -4.70 -4.03 -20.05
C GLN A 11 -5.83 -3.61 -19.10
N ASN A 12 -5.53 -3.63 -17.80
CA ASN A 12 -6.35 -3.24 -16.63
C ASN A 12 -6.73 -4.45 -15.75
N GLY A 13 -5.86 -4.71 -14.77
CA GLY A 13 -5.94 -5.84 -13.83
C GLY A 13 -7.04 -5.72 -12.78
N LEU A 14 -8.28 -6.01 -13.18
CA LEU A 14 -9.32 -6.48 -12.27
C LEU A 14 -9.88 -7.76 -12.87
N ILE A 15 -9.48 -8.90 -12.30
CA ILE A 15 -10.10 -10.18 -12.59
C ILE A 15 -11.51 -10.08 -11.99
N SER A 16 -12.53 -9.97 -12.86
CA SER A 16 -13.92 -10.04 -12.44
C SER A 16 -14.14 -11.32 -11.63
N ASP A 17 -14.87 -11.26 -10.52
CA ASP A 17 -15.19 -12.41 -9.67
C ASP A 17 -15.69 -13.61 -10.50
N HIS A 18 -16.36 -13.32 -11.62
CA HIS A 18 -16.83 -14.29 -12.60
C HIS A 18 -15.71 -15.09 -13.29
N VAL A 19 -14.56 -14.49 -13.52
CA VAL A 19 -13.40 -15.11 -14.19
C VAL A 19 -12.64 -16.03 -13.22
N ILE A 20 -12.54 -15.67 -11.93
CA ILE A 20 -11.98 -16.56 -10.90
C ILE A 20 -12.86 -17.79 -10.71
N VAL A 21 -14.18 -17.58 -10.64
CA VAL A 21 -15.15 -18.68 -10.57
C VAL A 21 -15.03 -19.59 -11.80
N ASN A 22 -14.98 -19.02 -13.01
CA ASN A 22 -14.84 -19.81 -14.23
C ASN A 22 -13.51 -20.59 -14.33
N LEU A 23 -12.40 -20.04 -13.83
CA LEU A 23 -11.10 -20.74 -13.79
C LEU A 23 -11.08 -21.90 -12.80
N LEU A 24 -11.80 -21.80 -11.68
CA LEU A 24 -11.92 -22.85 -10.67
C LEU A 24 -12.89 -23.97 -11.08
N VAL A 25 -13.85 -23.66 -11.94
CA VAL A 25 -14.97 -24.54 -12.33
C VAL A 25 -14.72 -25.28 -13.66
N ALA A 26 -13.58 -25.06 -14.32
CA ALA A 26 -13.24 -25.52 -15.66
C ALA A 26 -13.25 -27.07 -15.90
N GLY A 27 -13.60 -27.89 -14.90
CA GLY A 27 -13.65 -29.35 -15.00
C GLY A 27 -15.02 -30.02 -14.84
N PHE A 28 -16.11 -29.30 -14.55
CA PHE A 28 -17.41 -29.94 -14.23
C PHE A 28 -18.47 -29.64 -15.30
N THR A 29 -18.90 -30.65 -16.06
CA THR A 29 -19.86 -30.51 -17.17
C THR A 29 -21.30 -30.64 -16.68
N GLY A 30 -21.90 -29.52 -16.27
CA GLY A 30 -23.34 -29.39 -15.99
C GLY A 30 -23.64 -28.11 -15.22
N ARG A 31 -24.47 -27.21 -15.76
CA ARG A 31 -24.74 -25.88 -15.19
C ARG A 31 -25.17 -25.93 -13.71
N GLU A 32 -26.08 -26.84 -13.35
CA GLU A 32 -26.52 -26.95 -11.94
C GLU A 32 -25.46 -27.50 -10.98
N ILE A 33 -24.59 -28.40 -11.46
CA ILE A 33 -23.45 -28.92 -10.69
C ILE A 33 -22.40 -27.82 -10.51
N GLN A 34 -22.14 -27.03 -11.56
CA GLN A 34 -21.26 -25.86 -11.50
C GLN A 34 -21.79 -24.81 -10.50
N ASP A 35 -23.10 -24.56 -10.50
CA ASP A 35 -23.74 -23.61 -9.57
C ASP A 35 -23.70 -24.12 -8.12
N ALA A 36 -23.97 -25.40 -7.86
CA ALA A 36 -23.86 -25.98 -6.52
C ALA A 36 -22.43 -25.94 -5.98
N ILE A 37 -21.43 -26.24 -6.82
CA ILE A 37 -20.01 -26.14 -6.46
C ILE A 37 -19.64 -24.67 -6.19
N ALA A 38 -20.07 -23.73 -7.03
CA ALA A 38 -19.81 -22.30 -6.84
C ALA A 38 -20.43 -21.77 -5.54
N ILE A 39 -21.67 -22.18 -5.21
CA ILE A 39 -22.33 -21.84 -3.96
C ILE A 39 -21.57 -22.41 -2.76
N LEU A 40 -21.13 -23.67 -2.83
CA LEU A 40 -20.36 -24.30 -1.76
C LEU A 40 -19.02 -23.58 -1.53
N ILE A 41 -18.27 -23.30 -2.61
CA ILE A 41 -17.00 -22.56 -2.55
C ILE A 41 -17.23 -21.16 -1.97
N PHE A 42 -18.28 -20.46 -2.40
CA PHE A 42 -18.63 -19.14 -1.87
C PHE A 42 -18.98 -19.21 -0.38
N SER A 43 -19.77 -20.20 0.04
CA SER A 43 -20.18 -20.37 1.43
C SER A 43 -18.99 -20.69 2.35
N ILE A 44 -18.10 -21.60 1.93
CA ILE A 44 -16.86 -21.92 2.64
C ILE A 44 -15.97 -20.67 2.72
N SER A 45 -15.75 -20.00 1.59
CA SER A 45 -14.93 -18.79 1.53
C SER A 45 -15.48 -17.69 2.43
N LYS A 46 -16.80 -17.46 2.39
CA LYS A 46 -17.48 -16.46 3.24
C LYS A 46 -17.39 -16.81 4.72
N HIS A 47 -17.43 -18.09 5.09
CA HIS A 47 -17.30 -18.53 6.48
C HIS A 47 -15.89 -18.29 7.05
N PHE A 48 -14.85 -18.64 6.29
CA PHE A 48 -13.46 -18.56 6.77
C PHE A 48 -12.82 -17.19 6.57
N ILE A 49 -13.04 -16.58 5.40
CA ILE A 49 -12.43 -15.29 5.03
C ILE A 49 -13.30 -14.13 5.54
N GLY A 50 -14.62 -14.34 5.60
CA GLY A 50 -15.61 -13.32 5.91
C GLY A 50 -16.26 -12.74 4.64
N ASP A 51 -17.27 -11.89 4.82
CA ASP A 51 -17.94 -11.22 3.71
C ASP A 51 -17.00 -10.19 3.05
N PRO A 52 -16.72 -10.28 1.74
CA PRO A 52 -15.86 -9.34 1.03
C PRO A 52 -16.26 -7.87 1.20
N LEU A 53 -17.56 -7.56 1.34
CA LEU A 53 -18.04 -6.19 1.56
C LEU A 53 -17.66 -5.69 2.96
N HIS A 54 -17.87 -6.51 3.99
CA HIS A 54 -17.49 -6.17 5.36
C HIS A 54 -15.97 -6.01 5.50
N ILE A 55 -15.18 -6.87 4.83
CA ILE A 55 -13.72 -6.76 4.80
C ILE A 55 -13.27 -5.46 4.13
N LYS A 56 -13.91 -5.06 3.01
CA LYS A 56 -13.64 -3.79 2.33
C LYS A 56 -13.91 -2.59 3.24
N VAL A 57 -15.05 -2.57 3.93
CA VAL A 57 -15.41 -1.50 4.89
C VAL A 57 -14.39 -1.43 6.03
N ARG A 58 -14.08 -2.57 6.66
CA ARG A 58 -13.07 -2.65 7.74
C ARG A 58 -11.69 -2.18 7.27
N ASN A 59 -11.28 -2.56 6.06
CA ASN A 59 -10.01 -2.13 5.50
C ASN A 59 -9.96 -0.62 5.24
N LEU A 60 -11.08 0.00 4.87
CA LEU A 60 -11.19 1.44 4.66
C LEU A 60 -10.98 2.20 5.98
N GLU A 61 -11.65 1.75 7.05
CA GLU A 61 -11.49 2.32 8.38
C GLU A 61 -10.05 2.15 8.90
N LEU A 62 -9.49 0.94 8.81
CA LEU A 62 -8.12 0.66 9.25
C LEU A 62 -7.08 1.49 8.48
N LEU A 63 -7.22 1.63 7.16
CA LEU A 63 -6.30 2.43 6.35
C LEU A 63 -6.42 3.92 6.69
N SER A 64 -7.63 4.39 6.98
CA SER A 64 -7.87 5.78 7.36
C SER A 64 -7.27 6.15 8.73
N ASN A 65 -7.15 5.16 9.61
CA ASN A 65 -6.62 5.32 10.97
C ASN A 65 -5.14 4.89 11.09
N LEU A 66 -4.55 4.37 10.02
CA LEU A 66 -3.17 3.89 10.03
C LEU A 66 -2.18 5.05 10.21
N LYS A 67 -1.33 4.94 11.23
CA LYS A 67 -0.27 5.91 11.52
C LYS A 67 1.02 5.20 11.92
N CYS A 68 2.13 5.74 11.44
CA CYS A 68 3.48 5.38 11.81
C CYS A 68 3.90 6.21 13.03
N LYS A 69 4.03 5.56 14.19
CA LYS A 69 4.35 6.25 15.45
C LYS A 69 5.84 6.57 15.57
N LYS A 70 6.71 5.65 15.15
CA LYS A 70 8.17 5.77 15.23
C LYS A 70 8.82 5.51 13.89
N LEU A 71 10.02 6.06 13.68
CA LEU A 71 10.83 5.77 12.49
C LEU A 71 11.11 4.27 12.32
N THR A 72 11.27 3.54 13.43
CA THR A 72 11.49 2.08 13.43
C THR A 72 10.30 1.31 12.86
N ASP A 73 9.09 1.86 12.99
CA ASP A 73 7.85 1.21 12.60
C ASP A 73 7.55 1.45 11.10
N PHE A 74 8.39 2.24 10.41
CA PHE A 74 8.15 2.64 9.03
C PHE A 74 8.05 1.45 8.08
N LYS A 75 8.84 0.39 8.28
CA LYS A 75 8.76 -0.83 7.45
C LYS A 75 7.37 -1.45 7.52
N TRP A 76 6.88 -1.67 8.74
CA TRP A 76 5.54 -2.20 8.98
C TRP A 76 4.45 -1.28 8.43
N TYR A 77 4.55 0.03 8.71
CA TYR A 77 3.61 1.03 8.21
C TYR A 77 3.51 1.01 6.69
N LYS A 78 4.66 1.04 6.00
CA LYS A 78 4.74 0.98 4.55
C LYS A 78 4.08 -0.29 4.03
N ASP A 79 4.44 -1.46 4.56
CA ASP A 79 3.93 -2.73 4.08
C ASP A 79 2.41 -2.82 4.27
N VAL A 80 1.90 -2.48 5.45
CA VAL A 80 0.46 -2.48 5.73
C VAL A 80 -0.29 -1.47 4.87
N PHE A 81 0.21 -0.23 4.75
CA PHE A 81 -0.41 0.78 3.91
C PHE A 81 -0.50 0.30 2.46
N MET A 82 0.60 -0.24 1.93
CA MET A 82 0.68 -0.70 0.54
C MET A 82 -0.24 -1.89 0.27
N THR A 83 -0.26 -2.91 1.14
CA THR A 83 -1.16 -4.05 0.98
C THR A 83 -2.62 -3.62 0.99
N LYS A 84 -3.01 -2.67 1.86
CA LYS A 84 -4.40 -2.21 1.95
C LYS A 84 -4.81 -1.27 0.83
N VAL A 85 -3.95 -0.31 0.44
CA VAL A 85 -4.28 0.64 -0.62
C VAL A 85 -4.37 -0.04 -1.98
N MET A 86 -3.52 -1.04 -2.26
CA MET A 86 -3.50 -1.76 -3.54
C MET A 86 -4.74 -2.63 -3.78
N GLN A 87 -5.48 -2.99 -2.74
CA GLN A 87 -6.75 -3.72 -2.85
C GLN A 87 -7.92 -2.82 -3.26
N ARG A 88 -7.72 -1.50 -3.34
CA ARG A 88 -8.78 -0.53 -3.66
C ARG A 88 -8.83 -0.21 -5.14
N SER A 89 -10.02 0.07 -5.66
CA SER A 89 -10.21 0.55 -7.04
C SER A 89 -9.78 2.00 -7.24
N ASP A 90 -9.92 2.84 -6.21
CA ASP A 90 -9.57 4.27 -6.21
C ASP A 90 -8.13 4.55 -5.74
N ASN A 91 -7.25 3.54 -5.75
CA ASN A 91 -5.91 3.61 -5.16
C ASN A 91 -4.99 4.69 -5.78
N GLN A 92 -5.28 5.16 -7.00
CA GLN A 92 -4.51 6.20 -7.67
C GLN A 92 -4.94 7.62 -7.28
N GLN A 93 -6.03 7.77 -6.52
CA GLN A 93 -6.52 9.08 -6.11
C GLN A 93 -5.48 9.83 -5.25
N PRO A 94 -5.33 11.16 -5.44
CA PRO A 94 -4.44 12.00 -4.64
C PRO A 94 -4.61 11.83 -3.13
N PHE A 95 -5.86 11.64 -2.69
CA PHE A 95 -6.24 11.46 -1.30
C PHE A 95 -5.39 10.40 -0.58
N TRP A 96 -5.13 9.26 -1.21
CA TRP A 96 -4.37 8.18 -0.56
C TRP A 96 -2.88 8.50 -0.44
N LYS A 97 -2.31 9.26 -1.38
CA LYS A 97 -0.92 9.73 -1.32
C LYS A 97 -0.74 10.80 -0.24
N GLU A 98 -1.72 11.68 -0.11
CA GLU A 98 -1.78 12.64 1.00
C GLU A 98 -1.90 11.92 2.34
N LYS A 99 -2.78 10.91 2.42
CA LYS A 99 -2.99 10.09 3.61
C LYS A 99 -1.71 9.34 4.01
N PHE A 100 -0.96 8.82 3.04
CA PHE A 100 0.34 8.18 3.28
C PHE A 100 1.31 9.15 3.98
N LEU A 101 1.40 10.40 3.51
CA LEU A 101 2.27 11.40 4.14
C LEU A 101 1.74 11.86 5.50
N ALA A 102 0.43 11.97 5.67
CA ALA A 102 -0.21 12.34 6.93
C ALA A 102 -0.07 11.26 8.02
N GLY A 103 0.13 10.00 7.62
CA GLY A 103 0.39 8.90 8.54
C GLY A 103 1.84 8.80 9.02
N LEU A 104 2.79 9.58 8.47
CA LEU A 104 4.19 9.56 8.91
C LEU A 104 4.38 10.26 10.27
N PRO A 105 5.45 9.94 11.03
CA PRO A 105 5.83 10.71 12.21
C PRO A 105 6.07 12.18 11.83
N THR A 106 5.62 13.13 12.65
CA THR A 106 5.54 14.57 12.31
C THR A 106 6.81 15.12 11.66
N LEU A 107 7.97 14.95 12.32
CA LEU A 107 9.26 15.44 11.82
C LEU A 107 9.62 14.84 10.44
N LEU A 108 9.39 13.54 10.27
CA LEU A 108 9.66 12.86 9.00
C LEU A 108 8.69 13.33 7.91
N GLY A 109 7.40 13.39 8.24
CA GLY A 109 6.36 13.84 7.30
C GLY A 109 6.61 15.26 6.80
N GLU A 110 7.04 16.17 7.67
CA GLU A 110 7.43 17.53 7.29
C GLU A 110 8.65 17.55 6.37
N LYS A 111 9.73 16.84 6.73
CA LYS A 111 10.94 16.78 5.87
C LYS A 111 10.63 16.21 4.49
N VAL A 112 9.83 15.15 4.42
CA VAL A 112 9.41 14.54 3.14
C VAL A 112 8.59 15.53 2.31
N ARG A 113 7.61 16.22 2.92
CA ARG A 113 6.82 17.24 2.21
C ARG A 113 7.70 18.37 1.70
N ASN A 114 8.66 18.84 2.48
CA ASN A 114 9.58 19.89 2.07
C ASN A 114 10.49 19.44 0.92
N GLN A 115 11.05 18.24 1.00
CA GLN A 115 11.83 17.67 -0.10
C GLN A 115 11.02 17.56 -1.40
N ILE A 116 9.76 17.13 -1.31
CA ILE A 116 8.91 17.06 -2.50
C ILE A 116 8.65 18.48 -3.04
N ARG A 117 8.35 19.46 -2.17
CA ARG A 117 8.16 20.85 -2.60
C ARG A 117 9.41 21.40 -3.29
N GLU A 118 10.60 21.16 -2.76
CA GLU A 118 11.86 21.56 -3.39
C GLU A 118 12.02 20.97 -4.79
N ASN A 119 11.67 19.70 -4.97
CA ASN A 119 11.78 19.01 -6.26
C ASN A 119 10.72 19.44 -7.29
N TYR A 120 9.58 20.00 -6.85
CA TYR A 120 8.44 20.31 -7.71
C TYR A 120 8.00 21.78 -7.63
N GLY A 121 8.93 22.71 -7.39
CA GLY A 121 8.66 24.15 -7.49
C GLY A 121 7.68 24.67 -6.43
N GLY A 122 7.75 24.15 -5.21
CA GLY A 122 6.98 24.61 -4.05
C GLY A 122 5.65 23.89 -3.82
N ILE A 123 5.19 23.06 -4.75
CA ILE A 123 3.92 22.31 -4.65
C ILE A 123 4.14 20.80 -4.55
N ILE A 124 3.16 20.08 -4.01
CA ILE A 124 3.18 18.61 -3.94
C ILE A 124 2.24 18.06 -5.02
N PRO A 125 2.75 17.56 -6.16
CA PRO A 125 1.91 17.09 -7.26
C PRO A 125 1.43 15.65 -7.04
N TYR A 126 0.49 15.48 -6.09
CA TYR A 126 -0.05 14.16 -5.73
C TYR A 126 -0.58 13.35 -6.92
N LYS A 127 -1.15 14.00 -7.95
CA LYS A 127 -1.63 13.29 -9.16
C LYS A 127 -0.49 12.62 -9.95
N LYS A 128 0.69 13.25 -10.01
CA LYS A 128 1.85 12.79 -10.80
C LYS A 128 2.75 11.82 -10.01
N LEU A 129 2.81 11.99 -8.69
CA LEU A 129 3.63 11.16 -7.80
C LEU A 129 3.17 9.71 -7.76
N LYS A 130 4.11 8.77 -7.85
CA LYS A 130 3.90 7.34 -7.63
C LYS A 130 4.18 6.98 -6.16
N TYR A 131 3.57 5.90 -5.68
CA TYR A 131 3.87 5.39 -4.33
C TYR A 131 5.34 5.04 -4.13
N GLY A 132 6.01 4.52 -5.17
CA GLY A 132 7.44 4.25 -5.13
C GLY A 132 8.28 5.49 -4.85
N GLU A 133 7.90 6.65 -5.41
CA GLU A 133 8.58 7.93 -5.17
C GLU A 133 8.33 8.42 -3.74
N LEU A 134 7.08 8.33 -3.24
CA LEU A 134 6.78 8.68 -1.85
C LEU A 134 7.60 7.84 -0.86
N ILE A 135 7.70 6.53 -1.12
CA ILE A 135 8.49 5.61 -0.31
C ILE A 135 9.98 5.98 -0.37
N SER A 136 10.52 6.28 -1.55
CA SER A 136 11.94 6.61 -1.70
C SER A 136 12.28 7.94 -1.02
N PHE A 137 11.45 8.99 -1.16
CA PHE A 137 11.62 10.24 -0.40
C PHE A 137 11.58 9.99 1.11
N THR A 138 10.62 9.16 1.56
CA THR A 138 10.48 8.84 2.98
C THR A 138 11.69 8.08 3.53
N GLN A 139 12.22 7.11 2.79
CA GLN A 139 13.42 6.38 3.18
C GLN A 139 14.66 7.29 3.20
N LYS A 140 14.81 8.13 2.17
CA LYS A 140 15.93 9.07 2.07
C LYS A 140 15.96 10.05 3.24
N GLU A 141 14.84 10.70 3.53
CA GLU A 141 14.77 11.64 4.68
C GLU A 141 14.83 10.91 6.03
N GLY A 142 14.25 9.71 6.13
CA GLY A 142 14.37 8.88 7.33
C GLY A 142 15.82 8.53 7.66
N LEU A 143 16.61 8.17 6.65
CA LEU A 143 18.04 7.87 6.81
C LEU A 143 18.83 9.10 7.27
N LYS A 144 18.59 10.27 6.66
CA LYS A 144 19.23 11.53 7.08
C LYS A 144 18.93 11.85 8.54
N ILE A 145 17.67 11.76 8.96
CA ILE A 145 17.29 12.00 10.37
C ILE A 145 18.01 11.02 11.31
N CYS A 146 18.08 9.74 10.94
CA CYS A 146 18.80 8.74 11.74
C CYS A 146 20.30 9.06 11.87
N GLN A 147 20.93 9.52 10.78
CA GLN A 147 22.34 9.93 10.76
C GLN A 147 22.56 11.16 11.65
N ASP A 148 21.72 12.19 11.51
CA ASP A 148 21.78 13.41 12.32
C ASP A 148 21.63 13.09 13.80
N LEU A 149 20.67 12.25 14.16
CA LEU A 149 20.45 11.81 15.55
C LEU A 149 21.65 11.03 16.10
N LYS A 150 22.32 10.23 15.28
CA LYS A 150 23.53 9.51 15.68
C LYS A 150 24.69 10.46 15.94
N LEU A 151 24.92 11.41 15.04
CA LEU A 151 25.96 12.44 15.18
C LEU A 151 25.73 13.30 16.42
N GLN A 152 24.50 13.77 16.64
CA GLN A 152 24.12 14.56 17.82
C GLN A 152 24.38 13.80 19.13
N LYS A 153 24.21 12.48 19.15
CA LYS A 153 24.53 11.64 20.32
C LYS A 153 26.04 11.56 20.57
N GLN A 154 26.87 11.48 19.52
CA GLN A 154 28.33 11.44 19.64
C GLN A 154 28.88 12.78 20.18
N LEU A 155 28.46 13.90 19.59
CA LEU A 155 28.85 15.25 20.03
C LEU A 155 28.43 15.58 21.47
N LYS A 156 27.34 14.97 21.95
CA LYS A 156 26.95 15.11 23.36
C LYS A 156 27.91 14.33 24.26
N LYS A 157 28.30 13.11 23.89
CA LYS A 157 29.23 12.29 24.68
C LYS A 157 30.61 12.94 24.80
N GLU A 158 31.18 13.44 23.70
CA GLU A 158 32.47 14.13 23.69
C GLU A 158 32.50 15.32 24.66
N ARG A 159 31.44 16.14 24.63
CA ARG A 159 31.29 17.29 25.57
C ARG A 159 31.13 16.91 27.04
N TYR A 160 30.76 15.68 27.37
CA TYR A 160 30.74 15.21 28.77
C TYR A 160 32.12 14.71 29.21
N VAL A 161 32.87 14.10 28.28
CA VAL A 161 34.24 13.64 28.54
C VAL A 161 35.19 14.82 28.72
N GLU A 162 35.06 15.88 27.92
CA GLU A 162 35.88 17.10 28.04
C GLU A 162 35.60 17.94 29.31
N ARG A 163 34.49 17.66 30.02
CA ARG A 163 34.08 18.41 31.22
C ARG A 163 34.38 17.69 32.54
N ASN A 164 34.90 16.46 32.47
CA ASN A 164 35.35 15.66 33.62
C ASN A 164 36.86 15.51 33.58
#